data_AF-A0A099KTM7-F1
#
_entry.id   AF-A0A099KTM7-F1
#
_cell.length_a   1.000
_cell.length_b   1.000
_cell.length_c   1.000
_cell.angle_alpha   90.00
_cell.angle_beta   90.00
_cell.angle_gamma   90.00
#
_symmetry.space_group_name_H-M   'P 1'
#
loop_
_entity.id
_entity.type
_entity.pdbx_description
1 polymer ?
#
loop_
_entity_poly.entity_id
_entity_poly.type
_entity_poly.pdbx_seq_one_letter_code
_entity_poly.pdbx_strand_id
1 'polypeptide(L)'
;MLSYAVNLFLFSSGRLSLNKAAVLGSGTEYADPLPQAFVLTAIVIGFAMTAFVVILAIRGRADLGNDHVDGELSDERKKGKV
;
A
#
# COMPACT_ATOMS: atom_id res chain seq x y z
N MET A 1 0.01 5.47 3.28
CA MET A 1 0.77 5.67 4.53
C MET A 1 0.91 4.38 5.35
N LEU A 2 -0.17 3.62 5.58
CA LEU A 2 -0.09 2.36 6.35
C LEU A 2 0.90 1.33 5.77
N SER A 3 0.92 1.13 4.45
CA SER A 3 1.87 0.20 3.81
C SER A 3 3.33 0.58 4.08
N TYR A 4 3.68 1.87 4.05
CA TYR A 4 5.03 2.34 4.38
C TYR A 4 5.39 2.09 5.85
N ALA A 5 4.44 2.29 6.78
CA ALA A 5 4.64 2.02 8.19
C ALA A 5 4.89 0.53 8.45
N VAL A 6 4.15 -0.37 7.78
CA VAL A 6 4.35 -1.82 7.85
C VAL A 6 5.72 -2.22 7.28
N ASN A 7 6.13 -1.64 6.15
CA ASN A 7 7.46 -1.91 5.58
C ASN A 7 8.59 -1.51 6.53
N LEU A 8 8.47 -0.34 7.18
CA LEU A 8 9.44 0.11 8.17
C LEU A 8 9.46 -0.79 9.41
N PHE A 9 8.28 -1.21 9.88
CA PHE A 9 8.15 -2.14 11.01
C PHE A 9 8.82 -3.48 10.70
N LEU A 10 8.54 -4.10 9.55
CA LEU A 10 9.16 -5.35 9.11
C LEU A 10 10.68 -5.21 9.03
N PHE A 11 11.18 -4.13 8.44
CA PHE A 11 12.62 -3.86 8.39
C PHE A 11 13.25 -3.75 9.79
N SER A 12 12.59 -3.06 10.72
CA SER A 12 13.11 -2.86 12.09
C SER A 12 13.11 -4.12 12.95
N SER A 13 12.23 -5.08 12.68
CA SER A 13 12.10 -6.33 13.45
C SER A 13 13.30 -7.29 13.29
N GLY A 14 14.10 -7.12 12.22
CA GLY A 14 15.19 -8.02 11.84
C GLY A 14 16.54 -7.84 12.52
N ARG A 15 16.62 -7.00 13.58
CA ARG A 15 17.84 -6.41 14.15
C ARG A 15 18.55 -5.49 13.15
N LEU A 16 18.52 -4.20 13.44
CA LEU A 16 19.11 -3.19 12.59
C LEU A 16 20.65 -3.31 12.62
N SER A 17 21.23 -3.86 11.55
CA SER A 17 22.67 -3.93 11.38
C SER A 17 23.16 -2.81 10.48
N LEU A 18 24.01 -1.94 11.02
CA LEU A 18 24.60 -0.82 10.28
C LEU A 18 25.83 -1.29 9.49
N ASN A 19 26.03 -0.76 8.28
CA ASN A 19 27.21 -1.00 7.43
C ASN A 19 27.49 -2.46 7.05
N LYS A 20 26.48 -3.35 7.12
CA LYS A 20 26.60 -4.73 6.64
C LYS A 20 25.92 -4.90 5.29
N ALA A 21 26.61 -5.61 4.40
CA ALA A 21 26.14 -5.91 3.06
C ALA A 21 25.00 -6.92 3.07
N ALA A 22 23.94 -6.68 2.31
CA ALA A 22 22.88 -7.68 2.09
C ALA A 22 23.16 -8.60 0.90
N VAL A 23 24.07 -8.17 0.03
CA VAL A 23 24.42 -8.82 -1.23
C VAL A 23 25.85 -9.34 -1.13
N LEU A 24 26.04 -10.61 -1.45
CA LEU A 24 27.36 -11.26 -1.48
C LEU A 24 28.33 -10.47 -2.36
N GLY A 25 29.55 -10.22 -1.85
CA GLY A 25 30.61 -9.52 -2.58
C GLY A 25 30.66 -8.00 -2.40
N SER A 26 29.74 -7.39 -1.63
CA SER A 26 29.70 -5.94 -1.41
C SER A 26 30.23 -5.46 -0.04
N GLY A 27 30.70 -6.37 0.83
CA GLY A 27 31.25 -6.01 2.15
C GLY A 27 31.91 -7.18 2.89
N THR A 28 32.60 -6.86 4.00
CA THR A 28 33.27 -7.83 4.89
C THR A 28 32.32 -8.44 5.93
N GLU A 29 31.21 -7.76 6.22
CA GLU A 29 30.18 -8.23 7.14
C GLU A 29 28.81 -8.23 6.44
N TYR A 30 28.01 -9.27 6.70
CA TYR A 30 26.71 -9.47 6.05
C TYR A 30 25.53 -9.20 6.99
N ALA A 31 24.51 -8.51 6.48
CA ALA A 31 23.24 -8.28 7.15
C ALA A 31 22.32 -9.50 6.95
N ASP A 32 21.33 -9.68 7.83
CA ASP A 32 20.29 -10.68 7.61
C ASP A 32 19.51 -10.34 6.32
N PRO A 33 19.49 -11.22 5.30
CA PRO A 33 18.77 -10.98 4.06
C PRO A 33 17.24 -11.19 4.20
N LEU A 34 16.78 -11.88 5.24
CA LEU A 34 15.36 -12.24 5.40
C LEU A 34 14.44 -11.01 5.53
N PRO A 35 14.73 -10.01 6.39
CA PRO A 35 13.90 -8.80 6.48
C PRO A 35 13.80 -8.05 5.14
N GLN A 36 14.87 -8.07 4.33
CA GLN A 36 14.90 -7.36 3.05
C GLN A 36 14.06 -8.05 1.99
N ALA A 37 14.11 -9.38 1.94
CA ALA A 37 13.23 -10.17 1.08
C ALA A 37 11.76 -9.96 1.43
N PHE A 38 11.42 -9.88 2.72
CA PHE A 38 10.05 -9.59 3.16
C PHE A 38 9.59 -8.18 2.78
N VAL A 39 10.44 -7.16 2.92
CA VAL A 39 10.10 -5.79 2.51
C VAL A 39 9.87 -5.71 1.00
N LEU A 40 10.73 -6.33 0.17
CA LEU A 40 10.52 -6.36 -1.28
C LEU A 40 9.19 -7.03 -1.66
N THR A 41 8.87 -8.15 -0.98
CA THR A 41 7.60 -8.87 -1.17
C THR A 41 6.41 -8.00 -0.77
N ALA A 42 6.48 -7.33 0.39
CA ALA A 42 5.43 -6.46 0.89
C ALA A 42 5.19 -5.23 0.00
N ILE A 43 6.25 -4.66 -0.59
CA ILE A 43 6.15 -3.55 -1.56
C ILE A 43 5.35 -3.98 -2.79
N VAL A 44 5.68 -5.14 -3.39
CA VAL A 44 5.01 -5.60 -4.61
C VAL A 44 3.54 -5.93 -4.35
N ILE A 45 3.24 -6.59 -3.22
CA ILE A 45 1.84 -6.86 -2.81
C ILE A 45 1.09 -5.54 -2.59
N GLY A 46 1.68 -4.59 -1.86
CA GLY A 46 1.07 -3.30 -1.59
C GLY A 46 0.78 -2.50 -2.87
N PHE A 47 1.71 -2.52 -3.82
CA PHE A 47 1.54 -1.89 -5.13
C PHE A 47 0.39 -2.55 -5.92
N ALA A 48 0.38 -3.88 -6.03
CA ALA A 48 -0.65 -4.61 -6.75
C ALA A 48 -2.05 -4.35 -6.16
N MET A 49 -2.19 -4.40 -4.83
CA MET A 49 -3.45 -4.11 -4.15
C MET A 49 -3.90 -2.66 -4.35
N THR A 50 -2.98 -1.70 -4.31
CA THR A 50 -3.30 -0.29 -4.57
C THR A 50 -3.79 -0.09 -6.01
N ALA A 51 -3.10 -0.67 -6.99
CA ALA A 51 -3.53 -0.60 -8.39
C ALA A 51 -4.92 -1.22 -8.60
N PHE A 52 -5.18 -2.37 -7.96
CA PHE A 52 -6.49 -3.01 -7.98
C PHE A 52 -7.59 -2.12 -7.40
N VAL A 53 -7.38 -1.55 -6.22
CA VAL A 53 -8.34 -0.64 -5.58
C VAL A 53 -8.59 0.60 -6.42
N VAL A 54 -7.56 1.19 -7.03
CA VAL A 54 -7.69 2.35 -7.93
C VAL A 54 -8.57 2.01 -9.14
N ILE A 55 -8.35 0.85 -9.77
CA ILE A 55 -9.17 0.40 -10.90
C ILE A 55 -10.63 0.19 -10.48
N LEU A 56 -10.85 -0.41 -9.30
CA LEU A 56 -12.20 -0.58 -8.75
C LEU A 56 -12.87 0.76 -8.46
N ALA A 57 -12.16 1.73 -7.89
CA ALA A 57 -12.70 3.06 -7.63
C ALA A 57 -13.11 3.78 -8.92
N ILE A 58 -12.27 3.71 -9.97
CA ILE A 58 -12.59 4.29 -11.28
C ILE A 58 -13.84 3.63 -11.89
N ARG A 59 -13.92 2.29 -11.85
CA ARG A 59 -15.08 1.56 -12.37
C ARG A 59 -16.34 1.84 -11.56
N GLY A 60 -16.25 1.82 -10.24
CA GLY A 60 -17.35 2.14 -9.34
C GLY A 60 -17.91 3.54 -9.60
N ARG A 61 -17.04 4.55 -9.73
CA ARG A 61 -17.46 5.92 -10.05
C ARG A 61 -18.05 6.05 -11.46
N ALA A 62 -17.60 5.25 -12.42
CA ALA A 62 -18.17 5.21 -13.77
C ALA A 62 -19.58 4.58 -13.77
N ASP A 63 -19.78 3.52 -13.00
CA ASP A 63 -21.04 2.77 -12.94
C ASP A 63 -22.10 3.47 -12.06
N LEU A 64 -21.70 4.03 -10.91
CA LEU A 64 -22.58 4.65 -9.92
C LEU A 64 -22.73 6.17 -10.11
N GLY A 65 -21.84 6.79 -10.88
CA GLY A 65 -21.80 8.24 -11.10
C GLY A 65 -21.34 9.07 -9.89
N ASN A 66 -21.10 8.45 -8.74
CA ASN A 66 -20.66 9.07 -7.50
C ASN A 66 -19.62 8.18 -6.76
N ASP A 67 -18.95 8.75 -5.75
CA ASP A 67 -17.93 8.08 -4.93
C ASP A 67 -18.34 8.06 -3.43
N HIS A 68 -19.64 8.17 -3.15
CA HIS A 68 -20.14 8.10 -1.79
C HIS A 68 -20.14 6.64 -1.30
N VAL A 69 -19.62 6.45 -0.10
CA VAL A 69 -19.44 5.12 0.52
C VAL A 69 -20.52 4.82 1.57
N ASP A 70 -21.39 5.78 1.86
CA ASP A 70 -22.50 5.67 2.82
C ASP A 70 -23.76 5.01 2.24
N GLY A 71 -23.76 4.73 0.93
CA GLY A 71 -24.86 4.03 0.25
C GLY A 71 -26.06 4.93 -0.07
N GLU A 72 -25.96 6.24 0.14
CA GLU A 72 -27.01 7.17 -0.24
C GLU A 72 -26.83 7.58 -1.71
N LEU A 73 -27.87 7.39 -2.53
CA LEU A 73 -27.90 7.97 -3.88
C LEU A 73 -28.02 9.49 -3.71
N SER A 74 -27.10 10.24 -4.32
CA SER A 74 -27.09 11.72 -4.27
C SER A 74 -28.46 12.28 -4.62
N ASP A 75 -29.19 12.74 -3.61
CA ASP A 75 -30.61 13.12 -3.67
C ASP A 75 -30.75 14.52 -4.32
N GLU A 76 -30.36 14.67 -5.59
CA GLU A 76 -30.54 15.92 -6.36
C GLU A 76 -32.03 16.24 -6.61
N ARG A 77 -32.96 15.39 -6.17
CA ARG A 77 -34.41 15.53 -6.38
C ARG A 77 -35.09 16.47 -5.37
N LYS A 78 -34.44 16.87 -4.26
CA LYS A 78 -35.11 17.65 -3.18
C LYS A 78 -35.00 19.17 -3.28
N LYS A 79 -34.26 19.75 -4.23
CA LYS A 79 -34.12 21.22 -4.36
C LYS A 79 -35.19 21.92 -5.23
N GLY A 80 -36.23 21.21 -5.67
CA GLY A 80 -37.26 21.74 -6.58
C GLY A 80 -38.63 22.08 -5.96
N LYS A 81 -38.78 22.09 -4.63
CA LYS A 81 -40.04 22.48 -3.98
C LYS A 81 -39.79 23.41 -2.78
N VAL A 82 -39.64 24.70 -3.07
CA VAL A 82 -40.13 25.78 -2.21
C VAL A 82 -40.73 26.84 -3.13
#